data_AF-A0A8H7CET6-F1
#
_entry.id   AF-A0A8H7CET6-F1
#
_cell.length_a   1.000
_cell.length_b   1.000
_cell.length_c   1.000
_cell.angle_alpha   90.00
_cell.angle_beta   90.00
_cell.angle_gamma   90.00
#
_symmetry.space_group_name_H-M   'P 1'
#
loop_
_entity.id
_entity.type
_entity.pdbx_description
1 polymer ?
#
loop_
_entity_poly.entity_id
_entity_poly.type
_entity_poly.pdbx_seq_one_letter_code
_entity_poly.pdbx_strand_id
1 'polypeptide(L)'
;MQAQKTCAQFYATCSHLKPPGLVTAFMTSTRARLYQRSGSGTDLKHPFSDAGDAPAPQLLASLARARMLYGSGLGFASLKPLAAVVRCTIGHRWDPEGQAADALVMADADIAAGLQSCKEELQGGVAVDYTAGRAALDDLAAALVASRRDVDGWGGEFPFERALSSVQDFRL
;
A
#
# COMPACT_ATOMS: atom_id res chain seq x y z
N MET A 1 47.54 31.31 12.56
CA MET A 1 46.87 29.99 12.62
C MET A 1 45.40 30.21 12.95
N GLN A 2 44.57 30.20 11.92
CA GLN A 2 43.11 30.36 11.93
C GLN A 2 42.49 28.99 11.71
N ALA A 3 41.71 28.48 12.67
CA ALA A 3 40.77 27.38 12.44
C ALA A 3 39.87 27.20 13.66
N GLN A 4 38.86 28.05 13.87
CA GLN A 4 37.82 27.77 14.88
C GLN A 4 36.53 28.60 14.74
N LYS A 5 36.09 28.92 13.51
CA LYS A 5 34.80 29.60 13.29
C LYS A 5 34.09 29.06 12.05
N THR A 6 33.49 27.87 12.13
CA THR A 6 32.64 27.37 11.02
C THR A 6 31.52 26.39 11.40
N CYS A 7 31.19 26.15 12.67
CA CYS A 7 30.04 25.28 13.01
C CYS A 7 28.75 26.06 13.33
N ALA A 8 28.83 27.27 13.88
CA ALA A 8 27.64 28.03 14.30
C ALA A 8 26.96 28.84 13.18
N GLN A 9 27.62 29.04 12.03
CA GLN A 9 27.05 29.82 10.92
C GLN A 9 26.22 29.00 9.93
N PHE A 10 26.28 27.65 9.96
CA PHE A 10 25.44 26.81 9.11
C PHE A 10 24.02 26.62 9.64
N TYR A 11 23.81 26.71 10.96
CA TYR A 11 22.47 26.60 11.56
C TYR A 11 21.62 27.87 11.38
N ALA A 12 22.23 29.01 11.08
CA ALA A 12 21.51 30.28 10.91
C ALA A 12 20.87 30.45 9.52
N THR A 13 21.26 29.65 8.52
CA THR A 13 20.81 29.84 7.12
C THR A 13 19.61 28.95 6.74
N CYS A 14 19.27 27.93 7.54
CA CYS A 14 18.13 27.05 7.24
C CYS A 14 16.78 27.57 7.78
N SER A 15 16.76 28.65 8.54
CA SER A 15 15.52 29.24 9.09
C SER A 15 14.78 30.17 8.10
N HIS A 16 15.38 30.49 6.95
CA HIS A 16 14.82 31.42 5.95
C HIS A 16 14.35 30.75 4.64
N LEU A 17 14.49 29.43 4.50
CA LEU A 17 13.96 28.67 3.36
C LEU A 17 12.67 27.93 3.76
N LYS A 18 11.66 28.69 4.21
CA LYS A 18 10.28 28.23 4.21
C LYS A 18 9.43 29.21 3.41
N PRO A 19 9.58 29.30 2.07
CA PRO A 19 8.47 29.77 1.27
C PRO A 19 7.27 28.88 1.64
N PRO A 20 6.16 29.42 2.14
CA PRO A 20 4.94 28.65 2.29
C PRO A 20 4.61 28.05 0.93
N GLY A 21 4.72 26.73 0.81
CA GLY A 21 4.51 26.01 -0.46
C GLY A 21 5.68 25.18 -0.98
N LEU A 22 6.91 25.28 -0.45
CA LEU A 22 8.02 24.41 -0.92
C LEU A 22 7.74 22.92 -0.60
N VAL A 23 7.27 22.66 0.63
CA VAL A 23 6.83 21.31 1.05
C VAL A 23 5.65 20.84 0.21
N THR A 24 4.68 21.72 -0.03
CA THR A 24 3.52 21.41 -0.88
C THR A 24 3.94 21.09 -2.31
N ALA A 25 4.78 21.91 -2.94
CA ALA A 25 5.27 21.70 -4.29
C ALA A 25 6.12 20.43 -4.42
N PHE A 26 6.95 20.13 -3.41
CA PHE A 26 7.69 18.88 -3.35
C PHE A 26 6.76 17.66 -3.20
N MET A 27 5.78 17.72 -2.29
CA MET A 27 4.81 16.64 -2.11
C MET A 27 3.95 16.45 -3.37
N THR A 28 3.52 17.52 -4.02
CA THR A 28 2.80 17.47 -5.31
C THR A 28 3.66 16.85 -6.40
N SER A 29 4.92 17.26 -6.53
CA SER A 29 5.85 16.70 -7.52
C SER A 29 6.17 15.22 -7.25
N THR A 30 6.30 14.87 -5.98
CA THR A 30 6.55 13.48 -5.54
C THR A 30 5.33 12.61 -5.83
N ARG A 31 4.12 13.09 -5.49
CA ARG A 31 2.85 12.42 -5.81
C ARG A 31 2.69 12.24 -7.32
N ALA A 32 2.99 13.26 -8.13
CA ALA A 32 2.92 13.16 -9.59
C ALA A 32 3.86 12.08 -10.15
N ARG A 33 5.11 12.01 -9.68
CA ARG A 33 6.05 10.95 -10.08
C ARG A 33 5.59 9.56 -9.62
N LEU A 34 5.04 9.46 -8.40
CA LEU A 34 4.51 8.20 -7.88
C LEU A 34 3.33 7.72 -8.73
N TYR A 35 2.39 8.60 -9.07
CA TYR A 35 1.28 8.31 -9.98
C TYR A 35 1.75 7.79 -11.35
N GLN A 36 2.74 8.45 -11.97
CA GLN A 36 3.31 8.01 -13.25
C GLN A 36 3.94 6.62 -13.16
N ARG A 37 4.55 6.30 -12.02
CA ARG A 37 5.22 5.02 -11.77
C ARG A 37 4.25 3.93 -11.28
N SER A 38 3.02 4.26 -10.89
CA SER A 38 1.98 3.30 -10.48
C SER A 38 1.53 2.35 -11.62
N GLY A 39 1.84 2.68 -12.88
CA GLY A 39 1.44 1.89 -14.06
C GLY A 39 2.17 0.55 -14.24
N SER A 40 3.38 0.36 -13.68
CA SER A 40 4.08 -0.93 -13.83
C SER A 40 3.48 -1.98 -12.88
N GLY A 41 2.54 -2.77 -13.37
CA GLY A 41 2.01 -3.92 -12.62
C GLY A 41 3.14 -4.89 -12.32
N THR A 42 3.40 -5.14 -11.04
CA THR A 42 4.20 -6.30 -10.63
C THR A 42 3.30 -7.50 -10.77
N ASP A 43 3.55 -8.31 -11.79
CA ASP A 43 2.86 -9.58 -12.01
C ASP A 43 3.28 -10.55 -10.88
N LEU A 44 2.55 -10.50 -9.76
CA LEU A 44 2.77 -11.37 -8.61
C LEU A 44 2.25 -12.76 -8.95
N LYS A 45 3.15 -13.63 -9.40
CA LYS A 45 2.80 -15.01 -9.76
C LYS A 45 2.78 -15.96 -8.57
N HIS A 46 3.68 -15.75 -7.61
CA HIS A 46 3.78 -16.58 -6.41
C HIS A 46 3.93 -15.71 -5.15
N PRO A 47 3.08 -15.93 -4.12
CA PRO A 47 3.10 -15.15 -2.88
C PRO A 47 4.23 -15.61 -1.94
N PHE A 48 4.65 -16.86 -2.06
CA PHE A 48 5.60 -17.53 -1.17
C PHE A 48 6.79 -18.07 -1.96
N SER A 49 7.88 -18.33 -1.25
CA SER A 49 9.09 -18.92 -1.81
C SER A 49 8.87 -20.38 -2.21
N ASP A 50 9.48 -20.85 -3.31
CA ASP A 50 9.45 -22.27 -3.69
C ASP A 50 10.14 -23.18 -2.65
N ALA A 51 10.99 -22.60 -1.79
CA ALA A 51 11.77 -23.32 -0.79
C ALA A 51 11.06 -23.49 0.57
N GLY A 52 9.83 -23.00 0.74
CA GLY A 52 9.05 -23.13 1.97
C GLY A 52 8.04 -22.00 2.17
N ASP A 53 7.44 -21.93 3.35
CA ASP A 53 6.35 -20.99 3.66
C ASP A 53 6.80 -19.55 3.97
N ALA A 54 7.94 -19.12 3.41
CA ALA A 54 8.46 -17.78 3.58
C ALA A 54 7.85 -16.82 2.54
N PRO A 55 7.52 -15.57 2.90
CA PRO A 55 6.98 -14.61 1.96
C PRO A 55 7.98 -14.32 0.83
N ALA A 56 7.49 -14.33 -0.41
CA ALA A 56 8.33 -14.04 -1.56
C ALA A 56 8.82 -12.57 -1.53
N PRO A 57 10.06 -12.27 -1.97
CA PRO A 57 10.55 -10.89 -2.01
C PRO A 57 9.63 -9.93 -2.79
N GLN A 58 8.95 -10.44 -3.83
CA GLN A 58 8.02 -9.68 -4.67
C GLN A 58 6.74 -9.29 -3.90
N LEU A 59 6.26 -10.17 -3.02
CA LEU A 59 5.14 -9.88 -2.11
C LEU A 59 5.50 -8.69 -1.21
N LEU A 60 6.66 -8.77 -0.53
CA LEU A 60 7.16 -7.72 0.35
C LEU A 60 7.38 -6.40 -0.38
N ALA A 61 7.92 -6.44 -1.60
CA ALA A 61 8.10 -5.26 -2.45
C ALA A 61 6.76 -4.61 -2.83
N SER A 62 5.72 -5.42 -3.07
CA SER A 62 4.38 -4.91 -3.40
C SER A 62 3.71 -4.26 -2.19
N LEU A 63 3.85 -4.84 -0.99
CA LEU A 63 3.39 -4.24 0.26
C LEU A 63 4.14 -2.93 0.57
N ALA A 64 5.47 -2.91 0.40
CA ALA A 64 6.27 -1.69 0.56
C ALA A 64 5.82 -0.59 -0.41
N ARG A 65 5.47 -0.95 -1.65
CA ARG A 65 4.92 -0.01 -2.63
C ARG A 65 3.55 0.52 -2.22
N ALA A 66 2.65 -0.35 -1.77
CA ALA A 66 1.34 0.07 -1.25
C ALA A 66 1.51 1.08 -0.10
N ARG A 67 2.39 0.77 0.87
CA ARG A 67 2.78 1.66 1.98
C ARG A 67 3.24 3.03 1.55
N MET A 68 4.10 3.11 0.52
CA MET A 68 4.54 4.39 -0.03
C MET A 68 3.38 5.18 -0.67
N LEU A 69 2.44 4.50 -1.33
CA LEU A 69 1.31 5.14 -2.00
C LEU A 69 0.31 5.68 -0.98
N TYR A 70 -0.22 4.85 -0.08
CA TYR A 70 -1.18 5.34 0.92
C TYR A 70 -0.52 6.30 1.92
N GLY A 71 0.76 6.09 2.24
CA GLY A 71 1.53 7.01 3.11
C GLY A 71 1.79 8.38 2.49
N SER A 72 1.64 8.53 1.17
CA SER A 72 1.72 9.81 0.46
C SER A 72 0.34 10.40 0.11
N GLY A 73 -0.74 9.82 0.67
CA GLY A 73 -2.12 10.22 0.43
C GLY A 73 -2.65 9.79 -0.94
N LEU A 74 -2.03 8.78 -1.58
CA LEU A 74 -2.48 8.16 -2.82
C LEU A 74 -3.20 6.85 -2.51
N GLY A 75 -4.30 6.94 -1.77
CA GLY A 75 -5.07 5.80 -1.28
C GLY A 75 -5.55 4.92 -2.43
N PHE A 76 -6.21 5.49 -3.44
CA PHE A 76 -6.75 4.70 -4.55
C PHE A 76 -5.66 4.01 -5.38
N ALA A 77 -4.53 4.69 -5.58
CA ALA A 77 -3.39 4.11 -6.29
C ALA A 77 -2.80 2.90 -5.54
N SER A 78 -2.90 2.88 -4.20
CA SER A 78 -2.41 1.79 -3.36
C SER A 78 -3.26 0.52 -3.47
N LEU A 79 -4.54 0.61 -3.86
CA LEU A 79 -5.44 -0.54 -3.92
C LEU A 79 -5.01 -1.58 -4.97
N LYS A 80 -4.44 -1.14 -6.10
CA LYS A 80 -3.99 -2.04 -7.17
C LYS A 80 -2.90 -3.03 -6.71
N PRO A 81 -1.76 -2.60 -6.12
CA PRO A 81 -0.78 -3.56 -5.61
C PRO A 81 -1.33 -4.41 -4.46
N LEU A 82 -2.22 -3.87 -3.62
CA LEU A 82 -2.87 -4.64 -2.55
C LEU A 82 -3.78 -5.74 -3.10
N ALA A 83 -4.57 -5.45 -4.14
CA ALA A 83 -5.41 -6.45 -4.80
C ALA A 83 -4.56 -7.54 -5.48
N ALA A 84 -3.41 -7.19 -6.05
CA ALA A 84 -2.46 -8.16 -6.58
C ALA A 84 -1.90 -9.10 -5.49
N VAL A 85 -1.62 -8.56 -4.30
CA VAL A 85 -1.23 -9.37 -3.13
C VAL A 85 -2.33 -10.36 -2.74
N VAL A 86 -3.58 -9.92 -2.65
CA VAL A 86 -4.70 -10.82 -2.34
C VAL A 86 -4.89 -11.88 -3.43
N ARG A 87 -4.79 -11.51 -4.71
CA ARG A 87 -4.93 -12.48 -5.82
C ARG A 87 -3.86 -13.55 -5.80
N CYS A 88 -2.62 -13.17 -5.48
CA CYS A 88 -1.54 -14.15 -5.51
C CYS A 88 -1.67 -15.20 -4.40
N THR A 89 -2.54 -15.02 -3.40
CA THR A 89 -2.81 -16.09 -2.42
C THR A 89 -3.78 -17.16 -2.92
N ILE A 90 -4.53 -16.91 -3.99
CA ILE A 90 -5.54 -17.84 -4.51
C ILE A 90 -4.84 -19.08 -5.09
N GLY A 91 -5.28 -20.25 -4.65
CA GLY A 91 -4.71 -21.54 -5.04
C GLY A 91 -3.45 -21.92 -4.25
N HIS A 92 -3.05 -21.09 -3.27
CA HIS A 92 -1.94 -21.35 -2.39
C HIS A 92 -2.41 -21.68 -0.97
N ARG A 93 -1.67 -22.55 -0.30
CA ARG A 93 -1.88 -22.91 1.10
C ARG A 93 -0.67 -22.45 1.90
N TRP A 94 -0.90 -22.07 3.14
CA TRP A 94 0.12 -21.62 4.08
C TRP A 94 -0.10 -22.30 5.43
N ASP A 95 0.96 -22.35 6.23
CA ASP A 95 0.88 -22.75 7.63
C ASP A 95 0.32 -21.58 8.45
N PRO A 96 -0.77 -21.76 9.23
CA PRO A 96 -1.30 -20.69 10.08
C PRO A 96 -0.30 -20.18 11.13
N GLU A 97 0.69 -20.99 11.51
CA GLU A 97 1.77 -20.59 12.43
C GLU A 97 3.07 -20.19 11.68
N GLY A 98 3.00 -20.13 10.35
CA GLY A 98 4.13 -19.85 9.46
C GLY A 98 4.36 -18.38 9.14
N GLN A 99 5.53 -18.09 8.56
CA GLN A 99 5.91 -16.73 8.15
C GLN A 99 5.01 -16.17 7.04
N ALA A 100 4.40 -17.03 6.23
CA ALA A 100 3.41 -16.63 5.24
C ALA A 100 2.18 -16.04 5.94
N ALA A 101 1.62 -16.72 6.93
CA ALA A 101 0.47 -16.22 7.69
C ALA A 101 0.78 -14.86 8.33
N ASP A 102 1.94 -14.70 8.95
CA ASP A 102 2.39 -13.41 9.49
C ASP A 102 2.42 -12.29 8.42
N ALA A 103 2.95 -12.58 7.24
CA ALA A 103 3.00 -11.63 6.13
C ALA A 103 1.60 -11.27 5.60
N LEU A 104 0.67 -12.22 5.59
CA LEU A 104 -0.72 -12.00 5.16
C LEU A 104 -1.51 -11.17 6.18
N VAL A 105 -1.28 -11.37 7.48
CA VAL A 105 -1.83 -10.51 8.54
C VAL A 105 -1.32 -9.07 8.39
N MET A 106 -0.04 -8.89 8.06
CA MET A 106 0.50 -7.56 7.76
C MET A 106 -0.12 -6.96 6.49
N ALA A 107 -0.43 -7.78 5.48
CA ALA A 107 -1.12 -7.33 4.29
C ALA A 107 -2.58 -6.92 4.58
N ASP A 108 -3.30 -7.63 5.45
CA ASP A 108 -4.63 -7.25 5.93
C ASP A 108 -4.62 -5.86 6.58
N ALA A 109 -3.63 -5.60 7.45
CA ALA A 109 -3.44 -4.29 8.06
C ALA A 109 -3.12 -3.19 7.02
N ASP A 110 -2.30 -3.48 6.02
CA ASP A 110 -1.98 -2.54 4.94
C ASP A 110 -3.21 -2.24 4.06
N ILE A 111 -4.09 -3.22 3.83
CA ILE A 111 -5.35 -3.00 3.08
C ILE A 111 -6.26 -2.05 3.85
N ALA A 112 -6.44 -2.27 5.16
CA ALA A 112 -7.22 -1.38 6.00
C ALA A 112 -6.64 0.05 5.99
N ALA A 113 -5.32 0.20 6.06
CA ALA A 113 -4.65 1.49 5.96
C ALA A 113 -4.84 2.15 4.57
N GLY A 114 -4.75 1.37 3.49
CA GLY A 114 -5.01 1.83 2.13
C GLY A 114 -6.44 2.35 1.94
N LEU A 115 -7.44 1.62 2.45
CA LEU A 115 -8.84 2.06 2.43
C LEU A 115 -9.04 3.32 3.27
N GLN A 116 -8.44 3.40 4.46
CA GLN A 116 -8.51 4.62 5.26
C GLN A 116 -7.91 5.83 4.52
N SER A 117 -6.77 5.64 3.85
CA SER A 117 -6.15 6.67 3.00
C SER A 117 -7.05 7.07 1.82
N CYS A 118 -7.84 6.15 1.24
CA CYS A 118 -8.82 6.50 0.21
C CYS A 118 -9.88 7.47 0.76
N LYS A 119 -10.37 7.26 1.99
CA LYS A 119 -11.34 8.17 2.64
C LYS A 119 -10.74 9.55 2.83
N GLU A 120 -9.49 9.62 3.28
CA GLU A 120 -8.76 10.87 3.46
C GLU A 120 -8.51 11.58 2.12
N GLU A 121 -8.18 10.84 1.06
CA GLU A 121 -7.99 11.38 -0.29
C GLU A 121 -9.27 12.01 -0.84
N LEU A 122 -10.44 11.38 -0.61
CA LEU A 122 -11.76 11.94 -0.96
C LEU A 122 -12.08 13.20 -0.17
N GLN A 123 -11.84 13.19 1.14
CA GLN A 123 -12.12 14.33 2.02
C GLN A 123 -11.19 15.52 1.74
N GLY A 124 -9.96 15.25 1.28
CA GLY A 124 -8.96 16.27 0.98
C GLY A 124 -9.24 17.08 -0.29
N GLY A 125 -10.32 16.79 -1.04
CA GLY A 125 -10.71 17.54 -2.23
C GLY A 125 -9.70 17.43 -3.39
N VAL A 126 -8.81 16.43 -3.35
CA VAL A 126 -7.95 16.09 -4.48
C VAL A 126 -8.86 15.59 -5.61
N ALA A 127 -8.66 16.06 -6.84
CA ALA A 127 -9.42 15.57 -7.99
C ALA A 127 -9.12 14.07 -8.20
N VAL A 128 -9.97 13.21 -7.64
CA VAL A 128 -9.92 11.77 -7.80
C VAL A 128 -10.70 11.40 -9.05
N ASP A 129 -10.11 10.58 -9.91
CA ASP A 129 -10.88 9.87 -10.93
C ASP A 129 -11.76 8.82 -10.22
N TYR A 130 -13.00 9.20 -9.92
CA TYR A 130 -13.98 8.35 -9.24
C TYR A 130 -14.23 7.03 -9.98
N THR A 131 -14.13 7.02 -11.31
CA THR A 131 -14.33 5.82 -12.10
C THR A 131 -13.18 4.84 -11.88
N ALA A 132 -11.94 5.33 -11.97
CA ALA A 132 -10.76 4.53 -11.68
C ALA A 132 -10.71 4.08 -10.21
N GLY A 133 -11.12 4.95 -9.28
CA GLY A 133 -11.19 4.64 -7.86
C GLY A 133 -12.22 3.55 -7.54
N ARG A 134 -13.44 3.63 -8.12
CA ARG A 134 -14.46 2.58 -8.00
C ARG A 134 -13.96 1.27 -8.57
N ALA A 135 -13.38 1.30 -9.77
CA ALA A 135 -12.83 0.10 -10.40
C ALA A 135 -11.76 -0.56 -9.52
N ALA A 136 -10.88 0.21 -8.88
CA ALA A 136 -9.86 -0.32 -7.98
C ALA A 136 -10.45 -0.93 -6.69
N LEU A 137 -11.53 -0.35 -6.14
CA LEU A 137 -12.26 -0.91 -5.00
C LEU A 137 -12.97 -2.21 -5.36
N ASP A 138 -13.67 -2.24 -6.48
CA ASP A 138 -14.39 -3.43 -6.96
C ASP A 138 -13.41 -4.57 -7.25
N ASP A 139 -12.25 -4.24 -7.83
CA ASP A 139 -11.15 -5.18 -8.11
C ASP A 139 -10.60 -5.80 -6.81
N LEU A 140 -10.36 -4.98 -5.77
CA LEU A 140 -9.94 -5.45 -4.45
C LEU A 140 -11.00 -6.31 -3.77
N ALA A 141 -12.26 -5.88 -3.79
CA ALA A 141 -13.39 -6.63 -3.20
C ALA A 141 -13.56 -8.00 -3.86
N ALA A 142 -13.47 -8.06 -5.19
CA ALA A 142 -13.52 -9.31 -5.93
C ALA A 142 -12.36 -10.25 -5.56
N ALA A 143 -11.14 -9.72 -5.39
CA ALA A 143 -9.98 -10.51 -4.97
C ALA A 143 -10.17 -11.08 -3.55
N LEU A 144 -10.66 -10.27 -2.60
CA LEU A 144 -10.90 -10.72 -1.22
C LEU A 144 -11.96 -11.80 -1.15
N VAL A 145 -13.07 -11.66 -1.89
CA VAL A 145 -14.12 -12.69 -1.96
C VAL A 145 -13.61 -13.98 -2.61
N ALA A 146 -12.81 -13.88 -3.67
CA ALA A 146 -12.23 -15.05 -4.32
C ALA A 146 -11.24 -15.78 -3.38
N SER A 147 -10.37 -15.04 -2.71
CA SER A 147 -9.44 -15.59 -1.71
C SER A 147 -10.18 -16.25 -0.55
N ARG A 148 -11.26 -15.64 -0.03
CA ARG A 148 -12.08 -16.24 1.03
C ARG A 148 -12.64 -17.60 0.61
N ARG A 149 -13.24 -17.69 -0.58
CA ARG A 149 -13.79 -18.94 -1.09
C ARG A 149 -12.73 -20.03 -1.26
N ASP A 150 -11.54 -19.66 -1.71
CA ASP A 150 -10.43 -20.59 -1.88
C ASP A 150 -9.98 -21.14 -0.51
N VAL A 151 -9.79 -20.27 0.48
CA VAL A 151 -9.41 -20.64 1.86
C VAL A 151 -10.46 -21.52 2.52
N ASP A 152 -11.73 -21.15 2.41
CA ASP A 152 -12.85 -21.96 2.91
C ASP A 152 -12.85 -23.36 2.24
N GLY A 153 -12.45 -23.44 0.97
CA GLY A 153 -12.41 -24.68 0.19
C GLY A 153 -11.36 -25.69 0.65
N TRP A 154 -10.23 -25.24 1.19
CA TRP A 154 -9.20 -26.12 1.77
C TRP A 154 -9.23 -26.19 3.30
N GLY A 155 -10.12 -25.43 3.96
CA GLY A 155 -10.31 -25.46 5.41
C GLY A 155 -9.27 -24.64 6.19
N GLY A 156 -8.72 -23.61 5.58
CA GLY A 156 -7.72 -22.73 6.20
C GLY A 156 -8.31 -21.59 7.01
N GLU A 157 -7.44 -20.83 7.67
CA GLU A 157 -7.82 -19.56 8.30
C GLU A 157 -7.66 -18.41 7.32
N PHE A 158 -8.73 -17.63 7.13
CA PHE A 158 -8.73 -16.49 6.21
C PHE A 158 -8.01 -15.29 6.84
N PRO A 159 -6.91 -14.79 6.24
CA PRO A 159 -6.07 -13.78 6.88
C PRO A 159 -6.59 -12.35 6.69
N PHE A 160 -7.55 -12.12 5.79
CA PHE A 160 -7.98 -10.77 5.36
C PHE A 160 -9.35 -10.35 5.93
N GLU A 161 -9.69 -10.79 7.14
CA GLU A 161 -11.00 -10.53 7.76
C GLU A 161 -11.29 -9.03 7.88
N ARG A 162 -10.30 -8.25 8.35
CA ARG A 162 -10.50 -6.81 8.58
C ARG A 162 -10.61 -6.06 7.27
N ALA A 163 -9.80 -6.43 6.28
CA ALA A 163 -9.86 -5.89 4.93
C ALA A 163 -11.20 -6.16 4.26
N LEU A 164 -11.73 -7.39 4.37
CA LEU A 164 -13.03 -7.76 3.80
C LEU A 164 -14.17 -6.97 4.44
N SER A 165 -14.19 -6.85 5.77
CA SER A 165 -15.17 -5.99 6.45
C SER A 165 -15.02 -4.52 6.04
N SER A 166 -13.79 -4.01 5.98
CA SER A 166 -13.53 -2.60 5.66
C SER A 166 -13.94 -2.22 4.24
N VAL A 167 -13.77 -3.13 3.27
CA VAL A 167 -14.16 -2.86 1.88
C VAL A 167 -15.68 -2.93 1.69
N GLN A 168 -16.37 -3.82 2.43
CA GLN A 168 -17.84 -3.91 2.40
C GLN A 168 -18.51 -2.67 2.99
N ASP A 169 -17.91 -2.07 4.02
CA ASP A 169 -18.38 -0.83 4.63
C ASP A 169 -17.94 0.44 3.87
N PHE A 170 -17.12 0.29 2.83
CA PHE A 170 -16.59 1.43 2.08
C PHE A 170 -17.68 2.06 1.19
N ARG A 171 -17.82 3.39 1.28
CA ARG A 171 -18.72 4.17 0.44
C ARG A 171 -17.92 5.24 -0.29
N LEU A 172 -18.03 5.25 -1.62
CA LEU A 172 -17.62 6.38 -2.47
C LEU A 172 -18.77 7.37 -2.59
#